data_AF-A0A372E527-F1
#
_entry.id   AF-A0A372E527-F1
#
_cell.length_a   1.000
_cell.length_b   1.000
_cell.length_c   1.000
_cell.angle_alpha   90.00
_cell.angle_beta   90.00
_cell.angle_gamma   90.00
#
_symmetry.space_group_name_H-M   'P 1'
#
loop_
_entity.id
_entity.type
_entity.pdbx_description
1 polymer ?
#
loop_
_entity_poly.entity_id
_entity_poly.type
_entity_poly.pdbx_seq_one_letter_code
_entity_poly.pdbx_strand_id
1 'polypeptide(L)'
;MSKVQAHSGRYSIFVDRTREFSLTFNAPLYRTVSFRPHSVEVEAWVYLTDDNSTAELGVQLVNSATDNTELFGDGIKLQEAAKVHKKWVKVAKTIVLPDSVKPTQHLKVFLWRSNATSPVYVDDITIKAIE
;
A
#
# COMPACT_ATOMS: atom_id res chain seq x y z
N MET A 1 10.27 1.29 11.25
CA MET A 1 10.08 2.72 11.56
C MET A 1 11.43 3.40 11.61
N SER A 2 11.67 4.42 10.77
CA SER A 2 12.91 5.22 10.80
C SER A 2 12.58 6.66 11.21
N LYS A 3 13.42 7.30 12.04
CA LYS A 3 13.28 8.73 12.41
C LYS A 3 13.78 9.68 11.31
N VAL A 4 14.41 9.14 10.26
CA VAL A 4 15.31 9.90 9.40
C VAL A 4 14.59 10.52 8.20
N GLN A 5 13.39 10.05 7.84
CA GLN A 5 12.66 10.56 6.67
C GLN A 5 11.15 10.37 6.83
N ALA A 6 10.47 11.27 7.54
CA ALA A 6 9.00 11.30 7.65
C ALA A 6 8.43 12.48 6.84
N HIS A 7 7.24 12.30 6.27
CA HIS A 7 6.51 13.39 5.62
C HIS A 7 5.81 14.24 6.69
N SER A 8 5.14 13.55 7.61
CA SER A 8 4.49 14.17 8.77
C SER A 8 4.89 13.44 10.06
N GLY A 9 4.79 14.13 11.20
CA GLY A 9 5.12 13.53 12.49
C GLY A 9 6.59 13.11 12.63
N ARG A 10 6.84 11.91 13.17
CA ARG A 10 8.20 11.43 13.54
C ARG A 10 8.62 10.11 12.89
N TYR A 11 7.70 9.45 12.18
CA TYR A 11 7.90 8.08 11.72
C TYR A 11 7.24 7.88 10.36
N SER A 12 7.99 7.25 9.46
CA SER A 12 7.47 6.67 8.22
C SER A 12 7.70 5.16 8.22
N ILE A 13 6.97 4.48 7.34
CA ILE A 13 7.26 3.10 6.97
C ILE A 13 8.22 3.08 5.78
N PHE A 14 9.02 2.03 5.68
CA PHE A 14 9.98 1.91 4.59
C PHE A 14 10.35 0.47 4.29
N VAL A 15 10.87 0.27 3.09
CA VAL A 15 11.48 -0.97 2.59
C VAL A 15 12.86 -0.66 2.04
N ASP A 16 13.76 -1.64 2.09
CA ASP A 16 15.14 -1.58 1.56
C ASP A 16 15.62 -3.00 1.28
N ARG A 17 16.88 -3.20 0.82
CA ARG A 17 17.43 -4.55 0.55
C ARG A 17 17.28 -5.57 1.69
N THR A 18 17.17 -5.11 2.93
CA THR A 18 17.04 -5.95 4.13
C THR A 18 15.60 -6.11 4.61
N ARG A 19 14.66 -5.36 4.03
CA ARG A 19 13.24 -5.32 4.42
C ARG A 19 12.37 -5.47 3.18
N GLU A 20 11.95 -6.70 2.90
CA GLU A 20 11.09 -7.00 1.77
C GLU A 20 9.67 -6.45 1.93
N PHE A 21 9.13 -6.50 3.15
CA PHE A 21 7.80 -5.98 3.47
C PHE A 21 7.88 -5.03 4.66
N SER A 22 7.06 -3.99 4.64
CA SER A 22 6.85 -3.09 5.78
C SER A 22 5.46 -3.30 6.41
N LEU A 23 5.01 -2.36 7.25
CA LEU A 23 3.71 -2.42 7.93
C LEU A 23 2.58 -2.82 6.95
N THR A 24 1.79 -3.80 7.38
CA THR A 24 0.63 -4.31 6.64
C THR A 24 -0.63 -3.97 7.41
N PHE A 25 -1.53 -3.19 6.80
CA PHE A 25 -2.92 -3.13 7.22
C PHE A 25 -3.62 -4.42 6.81
N ASN A 26 -4.39 -5.03 7.71
CA ASN A 26 -5.17 -6.23 7.42
C ASN A 26 -6.46 -6.20 8.25
N ALA A 27 -7.60 -6.10 7.58
CA ALA A 27 -8.90 -6.12 8.23
C ALA A 27 -9.96 -6.79 7.33
N PRO A 28 -10.95 -7.50 7.92
CA PRO A 28 -12.08 -7.97 7.14
C PRO A 28 -12.91 -6.78 6.64
N LEU A 29 -13.44 -6.86 5.43
CA LEU A 29 -14.17 -5.75 4.79
C LEU A 29 -15.34 -5.24 5.64
N TYR A 30 -16.08 -6.15 6.29
CA TYR A 30 -17.22 -5.77 7.15
C TYR A 30 -16.84 -4.90 8.37
N ARG A 31 -15.56 -4.89 8.80
CA ARG A 31 -15.09 -3.99 9.87
C ARG A 31 -14.63 -2.64 9.35
N THR A 32 -14.35 -2.56 8.06
CA THR A 32 -13.83 -1.34 7.41
C THR A 32 -14.96 -0.54 6.79
N VAL A 33 -16.01 -1.20 6.28
CA VAL A 33 -17.17 -0.57 5.65
C VAL A 33 -18.48 -1.31 5.92
N SER A 34 -19.58 -0.55 5.95
CA SER A 34 -20.94 -1.06 6.14
C SER A 34 -21.64 -1.47 4.84
N PHE A 35 -21.03 -1.22 3.68
CA PHE A 35 -21.54 -1.54 2.34
C PHE A 35 -20.57 -2.45 1.60
N ARG A 36 -20.96 -2.94 0.42
CA ARG A 36 -20.08 -3.73 -0.45
C ARG A 36 -19.30 -2.78 -1.36
N PRO A 37 -17.98 -2.60 -1.17
CA PRO A 37 -17.22 -1.67 -1.99
C PRO A 37 -17.04 -2.21 -3.41
N HIS A 38 -17.30 -1.36 -4.41
CA HIS A 38 -16.99 -1.63 -5.81
C HIS A 38 -15.55 -1.24 -6.14
N SER A 39 -14.98 -0.27 -5.41
CA SER A 39 -13.58 0.09 -5.53
C SER A 39 -12.99 0.59 -4.22
N VAL A 40 -11.66 0.66 -4.18
CA VAL A 40 -10.89 1.25 -3.08
C VAL A 40 -9.92 2.25 -3.69
N GLU A 41 -9.94 3.48 -3.17
CA GLU A 41 -8.92 4.48 -3.42
C GLU A 41 -7.83 4.37 -2.35
N VAL A 42 -6.59 4.19 -2.79
CA VAL A 42 -5.41 4.22 -1.93
C VAL A 42 -4.58 5.43 -2.29
N GLU A 43 -4.22 6.19 -1.27
CA GLU A 43 -3.42 7.40 -1.35
C GLU A 43 -2.26 7.32 -0.35
N ALA A 44 -1.10 7.84 -0.71
CA ALA A 44 0.02 7.95 0.22
C ALA A 44 1.01 9.05 -0.20
N TRP A 45 1.83 9.49 0.75
CA TRP A 45 3.04 10.25 0.47
C TRP A 45 4.23 9.32 0.32
N VAL A 46 5.01 9.52 -0.74
CA VAL A 46 6.10 8.63 -1.14
C VAL A 46 7.38 9.43 -1.30
N TYR A 47 8.48 8.88 -0.79
CA TYR A 47 9.82 9.42 -0.99
C TYR A 47 10.73 8.34 -1.60
N LEU A 48 11.11 8.57 -2.86
CA LEU A 48 12.08 7.75 -3.59
C LEU A 48 13.48 8.33 -3.41
N THR A 49 14.50 7.53 -3.09
CA THR A 49 15.87 8.06 -2.92
C THR A 49 16.61 8.25 -4.24
N ASP A 50 16.34 7.36 -5.21
CA ASP A 50 17.01 7.26 -6.52
C ASP A 50 16.28 6.26 -7.45
N ASP A 51 16.81 6.03 -8.65
CA ASP A 51 16.22 5.16 -9.67
C ASP A 51 16.08 3.68 -9.26
N ASN A 52 16.74 3.23 -8.18
CA ASN A 52 16.60 1.87 -7.65
C ASN A 52 15.51 1.76 -6.56
N SER A 53 14.72 2.82 -6.37
CA SER A 53 13.60 2.91 -5.43
C SER A 53 12.30 2.38 -6.05
N THR A 54 12.29 1.11 -6.44
CA THR A 54 11.23 0.52 -7.30
C THR A 54 10.12 -0.23 -6.54
N ALA A 55 9.79 0.22 -5.33
CA ALA A 55 8.83 -0.46 -4.47
C ALA A 55 7.37 -0.33 -4.96
N GLU A 56 6.48 -1.13 -4.39
CA GLU A 56 5.06 -1.16 -4.69
C GLU A 56 4.23 -1.02 -3.41
N LEU A 57 3.22 -0.15 -3.44
CA LEU A 57 2.16 -0.12 -2.43
C LEU A 57 1.04 -1.06 -2.91
N GLY A 58 1.06 -2.28 -2.37
CA GLY A 58 0.17 -3.37 -2.77
C GLY A 58 -1.16 -3.34 -2.01
N VAL A 59 -2.21 -3.75 -2.71
CA VAL A 59 -3.57 -3.95 -2.21
C VAL A 59 -4.02 -5.35 -2.60
N GLN A 60 -4.35 -6.17 -1.62
CA GLN A 60 -4.80 -7.53 -1.83
C GLN A 60 -6.14 -7.76 -1.15
N LEU A 61 -6.94 -8.62 -1.77
CA LEU A 61 -8.08 -9.26 -1.16
C LEU A 61 -7.71 -10.72 -0.90
N VAL A 62 -7.76 -11.14 0.36
CA VAL A 62 -7.48 -12.53 0.75
C VAL A 62 -8.69 -13.16 1.42
N ASN A 63 -8.72 -14.49 1.44
CA ASN A 63 -9.86 -15.23 1.99
C ASN A 63 -10.06 -14.96 3.49
N SER A 64 -9.00 -14.96 4.30
CA SER A 64 -9.06 -14.55 5.72
C SER A 64 -7.71 -14.05 6.25
N ALA A 65 -7.65 -13.55 7.49
CA ALA A 65 -6.38 -13.14 8.10
C ALA A 65 -5.32 -14.26 8.20
N THR A 66 -5.76 -15.50 8.41
CA THR A 66 -4.86 -16.66 8.56
C THR A 66 -4.67 -17.42 7.25
N ASP A 67 -5.65 -17.31 6.33
CA ASP A 67 -5.60 -17.87 5.00
C ASP A 67 -5.25 -16.77 3.99
N ASN A 68 -3.95 -16.62 3.75
CA ASN A 68 -3.38 -15.64 2.82
C ASN A 68 -3.59 -15.99 1.34
N THR A 69 -4.51 -16.91 1.01
CA THR A 69 -4.88 -17.18 -0.38
C THR A 69 -5.36 -15.88 -1.03
N GLU A 70 -4.58 -15.40 -2.00
CA GLU A 70 -4.89 -14.21 -2.77
C GLU A 70 -6.06 -14.51 -3.70
N LEU A 71 -7.12 -13.70 -3.58
CA LEU A 71 -8.29 -13.75 -4.45
C LEU A 71 -8.23 -12.65 -5.51
N PHE A 72 -7.53 -11.56 -5.19
CA PHE A 72 -7.29 -10.42 -6.06
C PHE A 72 -6.09 -9.61 -5.53
N GLY A 73 -5.30 -9.05 -6.44
CA GLY A 73 -4.17 -8.18 -6.13
C GLY A 73 -4.02 -7.07 -7.17
N ASP A 74 -3.78 -5.86 -6.71
CA ASP A 74 -3.37 -4.71 -7.51
C ASP A 74 -2.53 -3.76 -6.62
N GLY A 75 -1.99 -2.69 -7.18
CA GLY A 75 -1.15 -1.78 -6.41
C GLY A 75 -0.69 -0.55 -7.17
N ILE A 76 0.11 0.26 -6.49
CA ILE A 76 0.78 1.43 -7.05
C ILE A 76 2.28 1.13 -7.15
N LYS A 77 2.78 0.98 -8.38
CA LYS A 77 4.22 0.97 -8.63
C LYS A 77 4.78 2.37 -8.37
N LEU A 78 5.52 2.52 -7.28
CA LEU A 78 5.82 3.83 -6.72
C LEU A 78 6.77 4.65 -7.60
N GLN A 79 7.70 3.98 -8.30
CA GLN A 79 8.58 4.64 -9.26
C GLN A 79 7.80 5.24 -10.44
N GLU A 80 6.84 4.49 -10.99
CA GLU A 80 6.01 4.94 -12.12
C GLU A 80 5.05 6.06 -11.70
N ALA A 81 4.56 6.05 -10.47
CA ALA A 81 3.60 7.03 -9.97
C ALA A 81 4.27 8.34 -9.50
N ALA A 82 5.34 8.27 -8.72
CA ALA A 82 5.97 9.46 -8.12
C ALA A 82 6.91 10.18 -9.10
N LYS A 83 7.66 9.43 -9.92
CA LYS A 83 8.60 9.91 -10.97
C LYS A 83 9.68 10.92 -10.54
N VAL A 84 9.72 11.33 -9.28
CA VAL A 84 10.64 12.33 -8.74
C VAL A 84 11.34 11.75 -7.51
N HIS A 85 12.66 11.93 -7.49
CA HIS A 85 13.51 11.48 -6.40
C HIS A 85 13.75 12.60 -5.39
N LYS A 86 14.10 12.21 -4.16
CA LYS A 86 14.51 13.07 -3.06
C LYS A 86 13.48 14.13 -2.67
N LYS A 87 12.20 13.84 -2.92
CA LYS A 87 11.07 14.70 -2.58
C LYS A 87 9.87 13.83 -2.23
N TRP A 88 9.07 14.31 -1.27
CA TRP A 88 7.77 13.73 -0.98
C TRP A 88 6.80 14.05 -2.12
N VAL A 89 6.23 13.00 -2.69
CA VAL A 89 5.23 13.09 -3.76
C VAL A 89 3.99 12.33 -3.30
N LYS A 90 2.84 12.99 -3.44
CA LYS A 90 1.55 12.39 -3.20
C LYS A 90 1.17 11.51 -4.39
N VAL A 91 0.86 10.24 -4.15
CA VAL A 91 0.38 9.29 -5.16
C VAL A 91 -0.99 8.76 -4.76
N ALA A 92 -1.82 8.45 -5.75
CA ALA A 92 -3.12 7.86 -5.53
C ALA A 92 -3.49 6.91 -6.68
N LYS A 93 -4.29 5.89 -6.38
CA LYS A 93 -4.89 4.99 -7.37
C LYS A 93 -6.23 4.47 -6.86
N THR A 94 -7.22 4.47 -7.74
CA THR A 94 -8.49 3.76 -7.55
C THR A 94 -8.35 2.35 -8.10
N ILE A 95 -8.64 1.35 -7.27
CA ILE A 95 -8.55 -0.07 -7.59
C ILE A 95 -9.97 -0.63 -7.59
N VAL A 96 -10.40 -1.15 -8.74
CA VAL A 96 -11.71 -1.78 -8.89
C VAL A 96 -11.65 -3.19 -8.29
N LEU A 97 -12.55 -3.47 -7.36
CA LEU A 97 -12.65 -4.78 -6.72
C LEU A 97 -13.51 -5.73 -7.58
N PRO A 98 -13.27 -7.05 -7.52
CA PRO A 98 -14.08 -7.99 -8.26
C PRO A 98 -15.51 -8.06 -7.71
N ASP A 99 -16.48 -8.26 -8.60
CA ASP A 99 -17.91 -8.45 -8.27
C ASP A 99 -18.19 -9.69 -7.42
N SER A 100 -17.17 -10.49 -7.10
CA SER A 100 -17.22 -11.66 -6.21
C SER A 100 -16.79 -11.35 -4.77
N VAL A 101 -16.48 -10.09 -4.44
CA VAL A 101 -16.11 -9.63 -3.09
C VAL A 101 -17.13 -10.05 -2.04
N LYS A 102 -16.67 -10.65 -0.94
CA LYS A 102 -17.48 -11.04 0.21
C LYS A 102 -17.10 -10.20 1.43
N PRO A 103 -18.06 -9.78 2.28
CA PRO A 103 -17.77 -8.97 3.47
C PRO A 103 -16.76 -9.61 4.44
N THR A 104 -16.67 -10.94 4.46
CA THR A 104 -15.77 -11.71 5.34
C THR A 104 -14.33 -11.78 4.85
N GLN A 105 -14.07 -11.44 3.59
CA GLN A 105 -12.72 -11.40 3.03
C GLN A 105 -11.94 -10.23 3.62
N HIS A 106 -10.62 -10.35 3.61
CA HIS A 106 -9.73 -9.36 4.21
C HIS A 106 -9.09 -8.49 3.16
N LEU A 107 -9.17 -7.17 3.37
CA LEU A 107 -8.39 -6.19 2.63
C LEU A 107 -7.03 -6.06 3.30
N LYS A 108 -5.97 -6.28 2.52
CA LYS A 108 -4.58 -6.09 2.93
C LYS A 108 -3.97 -4.95 2.13
N VAL A 109 -3.34 -4.01 2.82
CA VAL A 109 -2.53 -2.95 2.19
C VAL A 109 -1.16 -2.98 2.81
N PHE A 110 -0.13 -3.06 1.98
CA PHE A 110 1.25 -3.27 2.44
C PHE A 110 2.25 -2.61 1.49
N LEU A 111 3.38 -2.20 2.05
CA LEU A 111 4.52 -1.76 1.26
C LEU A 111 5.43 -2.96 0.97
N TRP A 112 5.61 -3.27 -0.30
CA TRP A 112 6.49 -4.33 -0.79
C TRP A 112 7.68 -3.73 -1.53
N ARG A 113 8.88 -4.20 -1.20
CA ARG A 113 10.12 -3.79 -1.82
C ARG A 113 10.15 -4.06 -3.32
N SER A 114 9.49 -5.14 -3.77
CA SER A 114 9.68 -5.67 -5.13
C SER A 114 11.19 -5.80 -5.42
N ASN A 115 11.68 -5.19 -6.49
CA ASN A 115 13.10 -5.18 -6.86
C ASN A 115 13.90 -4.02 -6.25
N ALA A 116 13.31 -3.20 -5.38
CA ALA A 116 13.96 -1.99 -4.89
C ALA A 116 15.25 -2.33 -4.14
N THR A 117 16.36 -1.77 -4.62
CA THR A 117 17.66 -1.95 -3.97
C THR A 117 18.11 -0.71 -3.19
N SER A 118 17.36 0.39 -3.31
CA SER A 118 17.48 1.57 -2.47
C SER A 118 16.25 1.75 -1.57
N PRO A 119 16.37 2.49 -0.46
CA PRO A 119 15.25 2.69 0.44
C PRO A 119 14.07 3.41 -0.22
N VAL A 120 12.85 2.93 0.06
CA VAL A 120 11.61 3.63 -0.30
C VAL A 120 10.82 3.90 0.97
N TYR A 121 10.44 5.16 1.18
CA TYR A 121 9.66 5.58 2.33
C TYR A 121 8.23 5.91 1.90
N VAL A 122 7.28 5.52 2.74
CA VAL A 122 5.87 5.83 2.58
C VAL A 122 5.33 6.35 3.89
N ASP A 123 4.45 7.34 3.81
CA ASP A 123 3.84 8.00 4.96
C ASP A 123 2.39 8.41 4.65
N ASP A 124 1.62 8.70 5.70
CA ASP A 124 0.24 9.22 5.61
C ASP A 124 -0.68 8.40 4.67
N ILE A 125 -0.62 7.07 4.77
CA ILE A 125 -1.43 6.17 3.92
C ILE A 125 -2.91 6.34 4.27
N THR A 126 -3.72 6.60 3.26
CA THR A 126 -5.18 6.67 3.35
C THR A 126 -5.80 5.60 2.45
N ILE A 127 -6.81 4.90 2.98
CA ILE A 127 -7.58 3.88 2.27
C ILE A 127 -9.04 4.29 2.37
N LYS A 128 -9.70 4.48 1.22
CA LYS A 128 -11.10 4.87 1.14
C LYS A 128 -11.86 3.89 0.26
N ALA A 129 -12.88 3.27 0.82
CA ALA A 129 -13.80 2.45 0.08
C ALA A 129 -14.85 3.32 -0.66
N ILE A 130 -15.24 2.90 -1.85
CA ILE A 130 -16.16 3.59 -2.73
C ILE A 130 -17.28 2.63 -3.14
N GLU A 131 -18.52 3.10 -3.03
CA GLU A 131 -19.75 2.43 -3.48
C GLU A 131 -19.96 2.61 -4.98
#